data_AF-A6WDD1-F1
#
_entry.id   AF-A6WDD1-F1
#
_cell.length_a   1.000
_cell.length_b   1.000
_cell.length_c   1.000
_cell.angle_alpha   90.00
_cell.angle_beta   90.00
_cell.angle_gamma   90.00
#
_symmetry.space_group_name_H-M   'P 1'
#
loop_
_entity.id
_entity.type
_entity.pdbx_description
1 polymer ?
#
loop_
_entity_poly.entity_id
_entity_poly.type
_entity_poly.pdbx_seq_one_letter_code
_entity_poly.pdbx_strand_id
1 'polypeptide(L)'
;MSNREDIVPFIRARYDADEDAARSLAPGAWRFEGGAVLDEAGPVARVEEGADAVGRHVARHDPASVVRGLAVRRALFDVHNTSPIDDTAWFLLRVMASEYRQHDDFRPEWAVIG
;
A
#
# COMPACT_ATOMS: atom_id res chain seq x y z
N MET A 1 -1.62 24.62 -9.72
CA MET A 1 -1.05 23.32 -10.11
C MET A 1 -2.20 22.48 -10.64
N SER A 2 -1.99 21.77 -11.74
CA SER A 2 -3.07 21.01 -12.39
C SER A 2 -3.33 19.71 -11.62
N ASN A 3 -4.59 19.28 -11.58
CA ASN A 3 -5.00 17.97 -11.06
C ASN A 3 -4.11 16.80 -11.56
N ARG A 4 -3.69 16.84 -12.84
CA ARG A 4 -2.79 15.85 -13.43
C ARG A 4 -1.37 15.90 -12.87
N GLU A 5 -0.89 17.06 -12.47
CA GLU A 5 0.46 17.25 -11.92
C GLU A 5 0.54 16.81 -10.45
N ASP A 6 -0.58 16.88 -9.72
CA ASP A 6 -0.63 16.61 -8.28
C ASP A 6 -0.78 15.11 -7.94
N ILE A 7 -1.25 14.27 -8.88
CA ILE A 7 -1.45 12.84 -8.62
C ILE A 7 -0.13 12.08 -8.43
N VAL A 8 0.91 12.49 -9.15
CA VAL A 8 2.25 11.88 -9.10
C VAL A 8 2.90 12.05 -7.72
N PRO A 9 3.05 13.28 -7.18
CA PRO A 9 3.59 13.44 -5.83
C PRO A 9 2.71 12.79 -4.77
N PHE A 10 1.37 12.76 -4.94
CA PHE A 10 0.47 12.05 -4.04
C PHE A 10 0.79 10.54 -3.97
N ILE A 11 0.82 9.84 -5.11
CA ILE A 11 1.11 8.39 -5.15
C ILE A 11 2.49 8.10 -4.57
N ARG A 12 3.51 8.88 -4.96
CA ARG A 12 4.88 8.70 -4.46
C ARG A 12 4.94 8.84 -2.94
N ALA A 13 4.34 9.89 -2.38
CA ALA A 13 4.32 10.11 -0.94
C ALA A 13 3.63 8.99 -0.16
N ARG A 14 2.62 8.32 -0.74
CA ARG A 14 1.97 7.17 -0.10
C ARG A 14 2.80 5.90 -0.20
N TYR A 15 3.41 5.62 -1.35
CA TYR A 15 4.35 4.50 -1.48
C TYR A 15 5.56 4.65 -0.55
N ASP A 16 6.09 5.87 -0.40
CA ASP A 16 7.19 6.15 0.52
C ASP A 16 6.76 5.93 1.98
N ALA A 17 5.60 6.45 2.39
CA ALA A 17 5.08 6.27 3.75
C ALA A 17 4.80 4.80 4.10
N ASP A 18 4.17 4.04 3.19
CA ASP A 18 3.88 2.62 3.40
C ASP A 18 5.16 1.79 3.45
N GLU A 19 6.15 2.13 2.64
CA GLU A 19 7.46 1.47 2.61
C GLU A 19 8.25 1.75 3.89
N ASP A 20 8.28 2.99 4.37
CA ASP A 20 8.93 3.38 5.62
C ASP A 20 8.26 2.69 6.82
N ALA A 21 6.93 2.65 6.86
CA ALA A 21 6.18 1.92 7.88
C ALA A 21 6.55 0.43 7.89
N ALA A 22 6.54 -0.23 6.72
CA ALA A 22 6.94 -1.63 6.61
C ALA A 22 8.40 -1.85 7.04
N ARG A 23 9.34 -1.03 6.56
CA ARG A 23 10.77 -1.17 6.87
C ARG A 23 11.12 -0.90 8.34
N SER A 24 10.29 -0.15 9.06
CA SER A 24 10.45 0.07 10.50
C SER A 24 10.17 -1.16 11.36
N LEU A 25 9.51 -2.18 10.78
CA LEU A 25 9.20 -3.44 11.43
C LEU A 25 10.25 -4.49 11.11
N ALA A 26 10.43 -5.46 12.01
CA ALA A 26 11.32 -6.59 11.76
C ALA A 26 10.80 -7.41 10.56
N PRO A 27 11.61 -7.60 9.51
CA PRO A 27 11.23 -8.48 8.42
C PRO A 27 11.20 -9.92 8.94
N GLY A 28 10.24 -10.71 8.46
CA GLY A 28 10.12 -12.11 8.86
C GLY A 28 8.84 -12.73 8.33
N ALA A 29 8.79 -14.05 8.29
CA ALA A 29 7.59 -14.78 7.89
C ALA A 29 6.53 -14.68 9.01
N TRP A 30 5.80 -13.57 9.03
CA TRP A 30 4.72 -13.38 10.00
C TRP A 30 3.74 -14.54 9.90
N ARG A 31 3.35 -15.07 11.06
CA ARG A 31 2.43 -16.20 11.16
C ARG A 31 1.35 -15.92 12.18
N PHE A 32 0.19 -16.53 12.01
CA PHE A 32 -0.90 -16.44 12.97
C PHE A 32 -1.00 -17.76 13.76
N GLU A 33 -0.85 -17.68 15.08
CA GLU A 33 -0.89 -18.84 15.97
C GLU A 33 -1.38 -18.40 17.37
N GLY A 34 -2.25 -19.20 17.98
CA GLY A 34 -2.70 -18.96 19.36
C GLY A 34 -3.35 -17.59 19.61
N GLY A 35 -4.06 -17.03 18.61
CA GLY A 35 -4.69 -15.71 18.72
C GLY A 35 -3.75 -14.52 18.57
N ALA A 36 -2.52 -14.73 18.11
CA ALA A 36 -1.55 -13.67 17.88
C ALA A 36 -0.91 -13.76 16.49
N VAL A 37 -0.53 -12.61 15.95
CA VAL A 37 0.41 -12.51 14.83
C VAL A 37 1.81 -12.44 15.42
N LEU A 38 2.68 -13.33 14.95
CA LEU A 38 4.02 -13.53 15.45
C LEU A 38 5.03 -13.25 14.34
N ASP A 39 6.13 -12.59 14.68
CA ASP A 39 7.35 -12.59 13.88
C ASP A 39 8.37 -13.61 14.43
N GLU A 40 9.66 -13.43 14.12
CA GLU A 40 10.73 -14.27 14.67
C GLU A 40 11.05 -13.94 16.14
N ALA A 41 10.80 -12.70 16.58
CA ALA A 41 11.06 -12.22 17.93
C ALA A 41 9.89 -12.47 18.90
N GLY A 42 8.67 -12.64 18.39
CA GLY A 42 7.49 -12.96 19.19
C GLY A 42 6.21 -12.28 18.69
N PRO A 43 5.22 -12.04 19.57
CA PRO A 43 3.95 -11.42 19.19
C PRO A 43 4.11 -9.96 18.77
N VAL A 44 3.67 -9.63 17.56
CA VAL A 44 3.60 -8.25 17.03
C VAL A 44 2.18 -7.67 17.12
N ALA A 45 1.16 -8.54 17.14
CA ALA A 45 -0.23 -8.14 17.35
C ALA A 45 -1.02 -9.26 18.03
N ARG A 46 -2.04 -8.88 18.82
CA ARG A 46 -3.03 -9.81 19.39
C ARG A 46 -4.37 -9.56 18.72
N VAL A 47 -5.12 -10.64 18.51
CA VAL A 47 -6.41 -10.61 17.84
C VAL A 47 -7.48 -11.04 18.84
N GLU A 48 -8.66 -10.42 18.77
CA GLU A 48 -9.80 -10.80 19.61
C GLU A 48 -10.22 -12.25 19.35
N GLU A 49 -10.83 -12.86 20.36
CA GLU A 49 -11.35 -14.22 20.27
C GLU A 49 -12.41 -14.31 19.14
N GLY A 50 -12.28 -15.32 18.27
CA GLY A 50 -13.16 -15.51 17.11
C GLY A 50 -12.79 -14.70 15.86
N ALA A 51 -11.77 -13.82 15.92
CA ALA A 51 -11.34 -13.01 14.79
C ALA A 51 -10.11 -13.59 14.03
N ASP A 52 -9.94 -14.91 14.03
CA ASP A 52 -8.84 -15.62 13.38
C ASP A 52 -8.59 -15.21 11.91
N ALA A 53 -9.66 -14.88 11.18
CA ALA A 53 -9.55 -14.43 9.80
C ALA A 53 -8.78 -13.10 9.69
N VAL A 54 -8.94 -12.19 10.66
CA VAL A 54 -8.18 -10.93 10.77
C VAL A 54 -6.72 -11.23 11.01
N GLY A 55 -6.41 -12.11 11.97
CA GLY A 55 -5.02 -12.50 12.26
C GLY A 55 -4.31 -13.11 11.06
N ARG A 56 -4.98 -14.02 10.34
CA ARG A 56 -4.46 -14.58 9.08
C ARG A 56 -4.34 -13.54 7.97
N HIS A 57 -5.21 -12.53 7.93
CA HIS A 57 -5.10 -11.44 6.97
C HIS A 57 -3.87 -10.59 7.27
N VAL A 58 -3.70 -10.13 8.51
CA VAL A 58 -2.54 -9.35 8.95
C VAL A 58 -1.23 -10.11 8.71
N ALA A 59 -1.16 -11.41 9.04
CA ALA A 59 0.04 -12.22 8.83
C ALA A 59 0.47 -12.31 7.36
N ARG A 60 -0.45 -12.24 6.39
CA ARG A 60 -0.11 -12.22 4.95
C ARG A 60 0.50 -10.88 4.49
N HIS A 61 0.27 -9.83 5.26
CA HIS A 61 0.84 -8.50 5.03
C HIS A 61 2.12 -8.30 5.83
N ASP A 62 2.97 -9.33 5.91
CA ASP A 62 4.29 -9.21 6.53
C ASP A 62 5.10 -8.06 5.86
N PRO A 63 5.98 -7.38 6.62
CA PRO A 63 6.72 -6.24 6.10
C PRO A 63 7.47 -6.49 4.79
N ALA A 64 8.06 -7.68 4.61
CA ALA A 64 8.79 -8.01 3.40
C ALA A 64 7.84 -8.22 2.21
N SER A 65 6.65 -8.79 2.44
CA SER A 65 5.59 -8.89 1.44
C SER A 65 5.08 -7.52 0.98
N VAL A 66 4.86 -6.60 1.92
CA VAL A 66 4.45 -5.21 1.62
C VAL A 66 5.51 -4.52 0.75
N VAL A 67 6.79 -4.57 1.13
CA VAL A 67 7.89 -3.97 0.37
C VAL A 67 7.98 -4.56 -1.04
N ARG A 68 7.87 -5.90 -1.20
CA ARG A 68 7.84 -6.54 -2.53
C ARG A 68 6.65 -6.06 -3.37
N GLY A 69 5.47 -5.95 -2.78
CA GLY A 69 4.27 -5.45 -3.46
C GLY A 69 4.40 -3.98 -3.88
N LEU A 70 5.05 -3.14 -3.06
CA LEU A 70 5.35 -1.75 -3.41
C LEU A 70 6.37 -1.65 -4.53
N ALA A 71 7.41 -2.49 -4.55
CA ALA A 71 8.40 -2.52 -5.62
C ALA A 71 7.77 -2.79 -7.01
N VAL A 72 6.82 -3.74 -7.08
CA VAL A 72 6.07 -4.03 -8.32
C VAL A 72 5.22 -2.82 -8.73
N ARG A 73 4.51 -2.20 -7.78
CA ARG A 73 3.68 -1.02 -8.04
C ARG A 73 4.51 0.20 -8.47
N ARG A 74 5.69 0.42 -7.88
CA ARG A 74 6.64 1.46 -8.32
C ARG A 74 7.12 1.22 -9.74
N ALA A 75 7.44 -0.03 -10.11
CA ALA A 75 7.82 -0.34 -11.47
C ALA A 75 6.69 -0.04 -12.47
N LEU A 76 5.44 -0.39 -12.14
CA LEU A 76 4.28 -0.04 -12.97
C LEU A 76 4.08 1.48 -13.03
N PHE A 77 4.23 2.17 -11.90
CA PHE A 77 4.16 3.62 -11.83
C PHE A 77 5.21 4.27 -12.74
N ASP A 78 6.47 3.83 -12.69
CA ASP A 78 7.55 4.40 -13.50
C ASP A 78 7.36 4.15 -15.00
N VAL A 79 6.78 3.00 -15.39
CA VAL A 79 6.43 2.71 -16.79
C VAL A 79 5.36 3.67 -17.32
N HIS A 80 4.42 4.08 -16.48
CA HIS A 80 3.25 4.87 -16.89
C HIS A 80 3.33 6.35 -16.51
N ASN A 81 4.32 6.76 -15.73
CA ASN A 81 4.56 8.16 -15.40
C ASN A 81 5.35 8.86 -16.52
N THR A 82 4.71 9.04 -17.68
CA THR A 82 5.27 9.73 -18.85
C THR A 82 5.18 11.26 -18.71
N SER A 83 6.01 11.98 -19.47
CA SER A 83 5.93 13.44 -19.58
C SER A 83 5.84 13.85 -21.05
N PRO A 84 4.77 14.54 -21.49
CA PRO A 84 3.57 14.87 -20.71
C PRO A 84 2.73 13.63 -20.36
N ILE A 85 1.96 13.70 -19.27
CA ILE A 85 1.01 12.65 -18.88
C ILE A 85 -0.11 12.60 -19.93
N ASP A 86 -0.06 11.58 -20.79
CA ASP A 86 -1.12 11.26 -21.74
C ASP A 86 -2.36 10.66 -21.05
N ASP A 87 -3.42 10.37 -21.81
CA ASP A 87 -4.67 9.88 -21.24
C ASP A 87 -4.58 8.45 -20.69
N THR A 88 -3.68 7.61 -21.23
CA THR A 88 -3.44 6.25 -20.72
C THR A 88 -2.69 6.32 -19.39
N ALA A 89 -1.61 7.09 -19.34
CA ALA A 89 -0.88 7.41 -18.11
C ALA A 89 -1.81 7.98 -17.05
N TRP A 90 -2.66 8.93 -17.43
CA TRP A 90 -3.64 9.56 -16.55
C TRP A 90 -4.62 8.54 -15.95
N PHE A 91 -5.20 7.67 -16.78
CA PHE A 91 -6.10 6.61 -16.30
C PHE A 91 -5.41 5.68 -15.30
N LEU A 92 -4.19 5.22 -15.60
CA LEU A 92 -3.47 4.28 -14.75
C LEU A 92 -3.02 4.91 -13.43
N LEU A 93 -2.58 6.17 -13.44
CA LEU A 93 -2.28 6.91 -12.22
C LEU A 93 -3.51 7.03 -11.32
N ARG A 94 -4.69 7.28 -11.89
CA ARG A 94 -5.94 7.29 -11.12
C ARG A 94 -6.33 5.93 -10.55
N VAL A 95 -6.09 4.85 -11.29
CA VAL A 95 -6.31 3.48 -10.80
C VAL A 95 -5.40 3.20 -9.61
N MET A 96 -4.12 3.57 -9.69
CA MET A 96 -3.18 3.43 -8.58
C MET A 96 -3.55 4.31 -7.38
N ALA A 97 -3.94 5.57 -7.60
CA ALA A 97 -4.37 6.47 -6.53
C ALA A 97 -5.63 5.98 -5.80
N SER A 98 -6.49 5.20 -6.46
CA SER A 98 -7.74 4.69 -5.87
C SER A 98 -7.53 3.77 -4.66
N GLU A 99 -6.34 3.18 -4.51
CA GLU A 99 -5.94 2.46 -3.29
C GLU A 99 -6.04 3.34 -2.04
N TYR A 100 -5.79 4.64 -2.20
CA TYR A 100 -5.75 5.64 -1.13
C TYR A 100 -7.00 6.51 -1.07
N ARG A 101 -8.15 6.04 -1.59
CA ARG A 101 -9.42 6.80 -1.63
C ARG A 101 -9.92 7.30 -0.28
N GLN A 102 -9.49 6.67 0.82
CA GLN A 102 -9.87 7.03 2.18
C GLN A 102 -8.90 8.03 2.83
N HIS A 103 -7.82 8.40 2.12
CA HIS A 103 -6.83 9.34 2.62
C HIS A 103 -7.35 10.78 2.51
N ASP A 104 -7.09 11.62 3.51
CA ASP A 104 -7.59 13.02 3.54
C ASP A 104 -7.11 13.86 2.35
N ASP A 105 -5.84 13.70 1.94
CA ASP A 105 -5.28 14.34 0.74
C ASP A 105 -5.81 13.79 -0.60
N PHE A 106 -6.61 12.72 -0.60
CA PHE A 106 -7.15 12.15 -1.83
C PHE A 106 -8.19 13.08 -2.45
N ARG A 107 -8.08 13.33 -3.76
CA ARG A 107 -9.05 14.15 -4.49
C ARG A 107 -10.13 13.27 -5.14
N PRO A 108 -11.43 13.56 -4.96
CA PRO A 108 -12.52 12.75 -5.53
C PRO A 108 -12.43 12.57 -7.06
N GLU A 109 -11.91 13.56 -7.77
CA GLU A 109 -11.64 13.50 -9.22
C GLU A 109 -10.68 12.38 -9.64
N TRP A 110 -9.83 11.88 -8.74
CA TRP A 110 -8.94 10.74 -8.99
C TRP A 110 -9.66 9.40 -8.95
N ALA A 111 -10.87 9.30 -8.41
CA ALA A 111 -11.57 8.02 -8.27
C ALA A 111 -11.93 7.40 -9.64
N VAL A 112 -11.66 6.10 -9.82
CA VAL A 112 -12.01 5.34 -11.03
C VAL A 112 -12.76 4.05 -10.73
N ILE A 113 -12.66 3.54 -9.49
CA ILE A 113 -13.26 2.28 -9.06
C ILE A 113 -14.12 2.58 -7.83
N GLY A 114 -15.36 2.10 -7.85
CA GLY A 114 -16.37 2.25 -6.80
C GLY A 114 -16.24 1.21 -5.71
#